data_AF-A0A6G7J281-F1
#
_entry.id   AF-A0A6G7J281-F1
#
_cell.length_a   1.000
_cell.length_b   1.000
_cell.length_c   1.000
_cell.angle_alpha   90.00
_cell.angle_beta   90.00
_cell.angle_gamma   90.00
#
_symmetry.space_group_name_H-M   'P 1'
#
loop_
_entity.id
_entity.type
_entity.pdbx_description
1 polymer ?
#
loop_
_entity_poly.entity_id
_entity_poly.type
_entity_poly.pdbx_seq_one_letter_code
_entity_poly.pdbx_strand_id
1 'polypeptide(L)'
;MKKILFSVLTVALLWSCGKDDGPDTPPASSKPTITDFTPKTGPEGTEVTITGTNFSTTKTENTVKFGDITATVDNATATQLMTKVPTGATTGKITVTVDGQTATSTGTFTVGEVEPDNQAPVMEDQELTVAEDITDTDEIGQVEATDNDKDDTLKFSIVENDNDLFLLSDAGVLTLAEGKTLDYETATSHSITVSVTDGEKTDEAKIAILVENVAEAIDPDDPTSFVTKWETTTPEETIYIGANADYAYDFTVDWGDGTVETINELPENHMFEHTYQEPGIHTVAIQGTFPAIHSEIVDNDQLLKLVGLERWGTIVWQDFAYAFSGCENMVYNATDAPDLSNVTSLLGMFNGASSFNGDLNDWDTETITDMSYMFEGATSFNGDISSWDTYNVAAVQYMFRGATSFNGDLSDWDTTNVTDMQSMFEGATSFNGDISGWETPNVTNLVNMFLGATSFDQNLGGWDISLIGPTSMVSMLDNSGMSPENYDKTLLNWAFLPQGQVPQDILFGGEGLFYCNDTWRNALMNTHGWEFIGDAPSPNCP
;
A
#
# COMPACT_ATOMS: atom_id res chain seq x y z
N MET A 1 32.76 -30.25 -89.94
CA MET A 1 32.23 -29.05 -90.64
C MET A 1 31.03 -29.46 -91.49
N LYS A 2 30.02 -28.59 -91.52
CA LYS A 2 28.75 -28.60 -92.27
C LYS A 2 28.87 -29.11 -93.74
N LYS A 3 27.78 -29.57 -94.37
CA LYS A 3 26.87 -28.73 -95.20
C LYS A 3 25.80 -29.57 -95.97
N ILE A 4 24.50 -29.28 -95.84
CA ILE A 4 23.54 -28.41 -96.61
C ILE A 4 23.04 -29.03 -97.96
N LEU A 5 21.69 -29.16 -98.18
CA LEU A 5 20.81 -28.44 -99.18
C LEU A 5 19.56 -29.23 -99.71
N PHE A 6 18.45 -28.50 -99.97
CA PHE A 6 17.20 -28.81 -100.76
C PHE A 6 16.30 -29.98 -100.25
N SER A 7 15.00 -30.17 -100.54
CA SER A 7 13.86 -29.44 -101.14
C SER A 7 12.63 -30.36 -101.19
N VAL A 8 11.51 -29.77 -101.57
CA VAL A 8 10.10 -30.17 -101.66
C VAL A 8 9.76 -31.13 -102.84
N LEU A 9 8.84 -32.08 -102.58
CA LEU A 9 7.76 -32.70 -103.40
C LEU A 9 8.00 -33.53 -104.70
N THR A 10 7.11 -34.53 -104.84
CA THR A 10 6.50 -35.21 -106.02
C THR A 10 7.14 -36.41 -106.76
N VAL A 11 6.30 -37.49 -106.81
CA VAL A 11 5.93 -38.39 -107.94
C VAL A 11 6.79 -39.62 -108.34
N ALA A 12 6.15 -40.79 -108.17
CA ALA A 12 6.12 -42.07 -108.92
C ALA A 12 7.39 -42.72 -109.52
N LEU A 13 7.61 -44.01 -109.24
CA LEU A 13 7.46 -45.14 -110.20
C LEU A 13 7.70 -46.53 -109.54
N LEU A 14 6.68 -47.39 -109.64
CA LEU A 14 6.68 -48.80 -110.10
C LEU A 14 7.85 -49.80 -109.79
N TRP A 15 7.44 -50.86 -109.06
CA TRP A 15 7.49 -52.30 -109.45
C TRP A 15 8.72 -53.18 -109.15
N SER A 16 8.50 -54.19 -108.28
CA SER A 16 8.72 -55.65 -108.52
C SER A 16 9.04 -56.36 -107.17
N CYS A 17 8.09 -57.04 -106.53
CA CYS A 17 7.64 -58.43 -106.70
C CYS A 17 8.43 -59.47 -105.88
N GLY A 18 7.71 -60.15 -104.98
CA GLY A 18 8.18 -61.29 -104.19
C GLY A 18 7.10 -61.74 -103.21
N LYS A 19 6.09 -62.45 -103.73
CA LYS A 19 5.08 -63.21 -102.96
C LYS A 19 5.76 -64.40 -102.27
N ASP A 20 5.32 -64.78 -101.06
CA ASP A 20 4.35 -65.89 -100.85
C ASP A 20 4.26 -66.27 -99.35
N ASP A 21 3.01 -66.26 -98.87
CA ASP A 21 2.34 -67.26 -98.04
C ASP A 21 2.86 -67.67 -96.64
N GLY A 22 2.13 -67.21 -95.61
CA GLY A 22 1.99 -67.88 -94.32
C GLY A 22 1.28 -67.02 -93.26
N PRO A 23 0.21 -67.48 -92.58
CA PRO A 23 -0.43 -66.72 -91.52
C PRO A 23 0.30 -67.00 -90.19
N ASP A 24 1.18 -66.09 -89.76
CA ASP A 24 1.65 -66.11 -88.39
C ASP A 24 0.60 -65.43 -87.50
N THR A 25 -0.26 -66.25 -86.90
CA THR A 25 -0.94 -65.88 -85.66
C THR A 25 0.12 -65.41 -84.66
N PRO A 26 -0.01 -64.21 -84.04
CA PRO A 26 0.92 -63.76 -83.02
C PRO A 26 1.03 -64.82 -81.91
N PRO A 27 2.23 -65.13 -81.38
CA PRO A 27 2.34 -65.99 -80.22
C PRO A 27 1.46 -65.42 -79.11
N ALA A 28 0.63 -66.27 -78.50
CA ALA A 28 -0.22 -65.88 -77.38
C ALA A 28 0.64 -65.27 -76.27
N SER A 29 0.36 -64.02 -75.91
CA SER A 29 1.03 -63.30 -74.81
C SER A 29 0.94 -64.13 -73.53
N SER A 30 2.08 -64.46 -72.92
CA SER A 30 2.14 -65.24 -71.68
C SER A 30 1.71 -64.37 -70.50
N LYS A 31 0.82 -64.91 -69.64
CA LYS A 31 0.32 -64.18 -68.47
C LYS A 31 1.47 -63.65 -67.59
N PRO A 32 1.45 -62.37 -67.16
CA PRO A 32 2.44 -61.86 -66.22
C PRO A 32 2.38 -62.61 -64.87
N THR A 33 3.52 -62.71 -64.19
CA THR A 33 3.59 -63.17 -62.80
C THR A 33 4.36 -62.17 -61.94
N ILE A 34 4.01 -62.05 -60.66
CA ILE A 34 4.76 -61.26 -59.67
C ILE A 34 5.33 -62.26 -58.68
N THR A 35 6.66 -62.38 -58.64
CA THR A 35 7.36 -63.26 -57.69
C THR A 35 7.65 -62.54 -56.38
N ASP A 36 8.03 -61.26 -56.44
CA ASP A 36 8.34 -60.47 -55.25
C ASP A 36 8.26 -58.95 -55.52
N PHE A 37 8.31 -58.14 -54.46
CA PHE A 37 8.51 -56.69 -54.54
C PHE A 37 9.24 -56.17 -53.30
N THR A 38 10.03 -55.11 -53.45
CA THR A 38 10.78 -54.48 -52.35
C THR A 38 10.79 -52.96 -52.54
N PRO A 39 10.65 -52.18 -51.45
CA PRO A 39 10.40 -52.60 -50.06
C PRO A 39 8.96 -53.11 -49.85
N LYS A 40 8.66 -53.68 -48.66
CA LYS A 40 7.31 -54.15 -48.29
C LYS A 40 6.41 -53.05 -47.73
N THR A 41 7.00 -51.93 -47.34
CA THR A 41 6.30 -50.75 -46.81
C THR A 41 7.01 -49.48 -47.24
N GLY A 42 6.26 -48.39 -47.32
CA GLY A 42 6.78 -47.04 -47.52
C GLY A 42 5.65 -46.04 -47.73
N PRO A 43 5.85 -44.75 -47.37
CA PRO A 43 4.89 -43.69 -47.65
C PRO A 43 4.83 -43.38 -49.17
N GLU A 44 3.94 -42.47 -49.54
CA GLU A 44 3.88 -41.89 -50.89
C GLU A 44 5.27 -41.49 -51.40
N GLY A 45 5.55 -41.77 -52.68
CA GLY A 45 6.82 -41.45 -53.34
C GLY A 45 7.93 -42.49 -53.16
N THR A 46 7.77 -43.48 -52.27
CA THR A 46 8.75 -44.56 -52.07
C THR A 46 8.96 -45.36 -53.36
N GLU A 47 10.22 -45.56 -53.77
CA GLU A 47 10.56 -46.42 -54.91
C GLU A 47 10.33 -47.89 -54.59
N VAL A 48 9.56 -48.57 -55.43
CA VAL A 48 9.22 -49.98 -55.32
C VAL A 48 9.68 -50.72 -56.57
N THR A 49 10.52 -51.74 -56.36
CA THR A 49 10.92 -52.68 -57.39
C THR A 49 10.05 -53.92 -57.32
N ILE A 50 9.35 -54.23 -58.41
CA ILE A 50 8.49 -55.42 -58.57
C ILE A 50 9.21 -56.42 -59.48
N THR A 51 9.45 -57.63 -58.99
CA THR A 51 10.12 -58.71 -59.72
C THR A 51 9.11 -59.78 -60.13
N GLY A 52 9.26 -60.31 -61.33
CA GLY A 52 8.30 -61.24 -61.93
C GLY A 52 8.74 -61.78 -63.29
N THR A 53 7.79 -62.22 -64.11
CA THR A 53 8.02 -62.68 -65.49
C THR A 53 6.91 -62.22 -66.43
N ASN A 54 7.22 -62.19 -67.73
CA ASN A 54 6.32 -61.77 -68.81
C ASN A 54 5.79 -60.33 -68.66
N PHE A 55 6.63 -59.42 -68.14
CA PHE A 55 6.35 -57.99 -68.22
C PHE A 55 6.71 -57.45 -69.60
N SER A 56 6.04 -56.37 -70.03
CA SER A 56 6.45 -55.69 -71.26
C SER A 56 7.75 -54.91 -71.00
N THR A 57 8.67 -54.94 -71.96
CA THR A 57 9.86 -54.06 -71.94
C THR A 57 9.51 -52.60 -72.23
N THR A 58 8.29 -52.31 -72.68
CA THR A 58 7.78 -50.96 -72.90
C THR A 58 7.02 -50.49 -71.65
N LYS A 59 7.46 -49.39 -71.01
CA LYS A 59 6.90 -48.93 -69.72
C LYS A 59 5.39 -48.71 -69.76
N THR A 60 4.88 -48.06 -70.81
CA THR A 60 3.46 -47.70 -70.96
C THR A 60 2.54 -48.89 -71.24
N GLU A 61 3.09 -50.07 -71.53
CA GLU A 61 2.33 -51.30 -71.73
C GLU A 61 2.13 -52.08 -70.41
N ASN A 62 2.78 -51.64 -69.32
CA ASN A 62 2.59 -52.21 -67.98
C ASN A 62 1.74 -51.25 -67.15
N THR A 63 0.60 -51.72 -66.65
CA THR A 63 -0.21 -50.97 -65.67
C THR A 63 0.04 -51.53 -64.28
N VAL A 64 0.70 -50.76 -63.40
CA VAL A 64 0.94 -51.13 -62.00
C VAL A 64 -0.03 -50.40 -61.10
N LYS A 65 -0.67 -51.09 -60.14
CA LYS A 65 -1.52 -50.44 -59.13
C LYS A 65 -1.17 -50.82 -57.69
N PHE A 66 -1.27 -49.82 -56.80
CA PHE A 66 -1.29 -49.98 -55.35
C PHE A 66 -2.71 -49.74 -54.88
N GLY A 67 -3.42 -50.81 -54.50
CA GLY A 67 -4.89 -50.76 -54.36
C GLY A 67 -5.54 -50.42 -55.71
N ASP A 68 -6.38 -49.39 -55.73
CA ASP A 68 -7.07 -48.94 -56.95
C ASP A 68 -6.29 -47.89 -57.77
N ILE A 69 -5.24 -47.30 -57.19
CA ILE A 69 -4.47 -46.21 -57.79
C ILE A 69 -3.37 -46.75 -58.70
N THR A 70 -3.36 -46.26 -59.93
CA THR A 70 -2.31 -46.57 -60.91
C THR A 70 -1.04 -45.78 -60.62
N ALA A 71 0.08 -46.50 -60.51
CA ALA A 71 1.40 -45.92 -60.36
C ALA A 71 2.08 -45.70 -61.71
N THR A 72 3.00 -44.74 -61.77
CA THR A 72 3.83 -44.51 -62.96
C THR A 72 4.97 -45.52 -62.99
N VAL A 73 5.18 -46.20 -64.12
CA VAL A 73 6.29 -47.15 -64.29
C VAL A 73 7.53 -46.40 -64.76
N ASP A 74 8.53 -46.32 -63.89
CA ASP A 74 9.78 -45.59 -64.10
C ASP A 74 10.82 -46.42 -64.87
N ASN A 75 10.80 -47.75 -64.74
CA ASN A 75 11.64 -48.65 -65.52
C ASN A 75 10.94 -50.00 -65.77
N ALA A 76 11.16 -50.59 -66.95
CA ALA A 76 10.55 -51.87 -67.31
C ALA A 76 11.51 -52.80 -68.06
N THR A 77 11.58 -54.05 -67.62
CA THR A 77 12.25 -55.18 -68.29
C THR A 77 11.30 -56.37 -68.26
N ALA A 78 11.62 -57.44 -68.99
CA ALA A 78 10.77 -58.64 -69.03
C ALA A 78 10.55 -59.31 -67.65
N THR A 79 11.37 -58.98 -66.64
CA THR A 79 11.35 -59.59 -65.30
C THR A 79 11.29 -58.60 -64.14
N GLN A 80 11.42 -57.29 -64.38
CA GLN A 80 11.40 -56.26 -63.33
C GLN A 80 10.73 -54.97 -63.77
N LEU A 81 9.91 -54.40 -62.89
CA LEU A 81 9.36 -53.05 -63.00
C LEU A 81 9.83 -52.21 -61.81
N MET A 82 10.19 -50.96 -62.05
CA MET A 82 10.41 -49.97 -60.97
C MET A 82 9.32 -48.90 -61.06
N THR A 83 8.76 -48.52 -59.92
CA THR A 83 7.69 -47.54 -59.79
C THR A 83 7.81 -46.81 -58.46
N LYS A 84 6.97 -45.81 -58.21
CA LYS A 84 6.83 -45.16 -56.91
C LYS A 84 5.44 -45.37 -56.35
N VAL A 85 5.31 -45.42 -55.02
CA VAL A 85 4.00 -45.42 -54.35
C VAL A 85 3.25 -44.14 -54.75
N PRO A 86 2.10 -44.22 -55.43
CA PRO A 86 1.41 -43.04 -55.93
C PRO A 86 0.60 -42.34 -54.83
N THR A 87 0.32 -41.05 -55.03
CA THR A 87 -0.60 -40.27 -54.18
C THR A 87 -1.95 -40.96 -54.05
N GLY A 88 -2.41 -41.12 -52.81
CA GLY A 88 -3.69 -41.78 -52.50
C GLY A 88 -3.66 -43.32 -52.58
N ALA A 89 -2.48 -43.94 -52.71
CA ALA A 89 -2.34 -45.39 -52.59
C ALA A 89 -2.88 -45.90 -51.23
N THR A 90 -3.47 -47.09 -51.23
CA THR A 90 -3.93 -47.76 -50.01
C THR A 90 -3.11 -49.01 -49.73
N THR A 91 -2.98 -49.38 -48.45
CA THR A 91 -2.36 -50.63 -48.03
C THR A 91 -3.10 -51.82 -48.66
N GLY A 92 -2.36 -52.65 -49.40
CA GLY A 92 -2.97 -53.70 -50.21
C GLY A 92 -1.98 -54.46 -51.09
N LYS A 93 -2.51 -55.39 -51.89
CA LYS A 93 -1.70 -56.13 -52.87
C LYS A 93 -1.39 -55.26 -54.08
N ILE A 94 -0.22 -55.44 -54.66
CA ILE A 94 0.18 -54.79 -55.91
C ILE A 94 -0.35 -55.61 -57.08
N THR A 95 -0.92 -54.93 -58.08
CA THR A 95 -1.32 -55.59 -59.34
C THR A 95 -0.51 -55.07 -60.52
N VAL A 96 -0.22 -55.96 -61.47
CA VAL A 96 0.45 -55.64 -62.73
C VAL A 96 -0.37 -56.22 -63.88
N THR A 97 -0.84 -55.38 -64.79
CA THR A 97 -1.59 -55.78 -65.99
C THR A 97 -0.74 -55.51 -67.24
N VAL A 98 -0.60 -56.54 -68.09
CA VAL A 98 0.11 -56.51 -69.38
C VAL A 98 -0.77 -57.21 -70.41
N ASP A 99 -1.00 -56.60 -71.57
CA ASP A 99 -1.86 -57.13 -72.65
C ASP A 99 -3.23 -57.65 -72.19
N GLY A 100 -3.86 -56.95 -71.23
CA GLY A 100 -5.16 -57.32 -70.66
C GLY A 100 -5.13 -58.47 -69.66
N GLN A 101 -3.97 -59.08 -69.39
CA GLN A 101 -3.80 -60.11 -68.38
C GLN A 101 -3.21 -59.53 -67.10
N THR A 102 -3.78 -59.87 -65.94
CA THR A 102 -3.40 -59.29 -64.64
C THR A 102 -2.74 -60.32 -63.73
N ALA A 103 -1.61 -59.92 -63.14
CA ALA A 103 -0.94 -60.58 -62.03
C ALA A 103 -1.21 -59.81 -60.73
N THR A 104 -1.35 -60.52 -59.61
CA THR A 104 -1.50 -59.92 -58.28
C THR A 104 -0.41 -60.47 -57.39
N SER A 105 0.25 -59.61 -56.61
CA SER A 105 1.28 -60.03 -55.67
C SER A 105 0.70 -60.95 -54.60
N THR A 106 1.53 -61.87 -54.09
CA THR A 106 1.16 -62.73 -52.96
C THR A 106 1.18 -61.94 -51.65
N GLY A 107 2.22 -61.12 -51.44
CA GLY A 107 2.37 -60.23 -50.29
C GLY A 107 1.60 -58.91 -50.43
N THR A 108 1.32 -58.30 -49.29
CA THR A 108 0.71 -56.96 -49.14
C THR A 108 1.82 -55.91 -49.04
N PHE A 109 1.64 -54.78 -49.73
CA PHE A 109 2.44 -53.56 -49.52
C PHE A 109 1.70 -52.68 -48.51
N THR A 110 2.39 -52.23 -47.47
CA THR A 110 1.83 -51.34 -46.45
C THR A 110 2.21 -49.89 -46.76
N VAL A 111 1.23 -49.05 -47.07
CA VAL A 111 1.42 -47.60 -47.21
C VAL A 111 1.55 -47.02 -45.80
N GLY A 112 2.73 -46.47 -45.49
CA GLY A 112 3.00 -45.84 -44.20
C GLY A 112 2.52 -44.39 -44.17
N GLU A 113 2.13 -43.91 -42.98
CA GLU A 113 1.90 -42.48 -42.73
C GLU A 113 3.23 -41.76 -42.47
N VAL A 114 3.30 -40.46 -42.77
CA VAL A 114 4.45 -39.61 -42.42
C VAL A 114 4.10 -38.97 -41.09
N GLU A 115 4.81 -39.32 -40.01
CA GLU A 115 4.63 -38.64 -38.72
C GLU A 115 4.97 -37.14 -38.88
N PRO A 116 4.18 -36.22 -38.31
CA PRO A 116 4.55 -34.81 -38.27
C PRO A 116 5.86 -34.63 -37.47
N ASP A 117 6.63 -33.60 -37.82
CA ASP A 117 7.84 -33.22 -37.09
C ASP A 117 7.45 -32.59 -35.75
N ASN A 118 7.98 -33.12 -34.63
CA ASN A 118 7.74 -32.62 -33.27
C ASN A 118 8.19 -31.15 -33.18
N GLN A 119 7.37 -30.27 -32.60
CA GLN A 119 7.68 -28.89 -32.26
C GLN A 119 8.15 -28.80 -30.82
N ALA A 120 8.87 -27.74 -30.44
CA ALA A 120 9.20 -27.56 -29.03
C ALA A 120 7.99 -26.94 -28.32
N PRO A 121 7.81 -27.21 -27.01
CA PRO A 121 6.87 -26.44 -26.21
C PRO A 121 7.26 -24.96 -26.21
N VAL A 122 6.30 -24.09 -25.97
CA VAL A 122 6.48 -22.64 -25.89
C VAL A 122 6.07 -22.17 -24.51
N MET A 123 7.00 -21.52 -23.81
CA MET A 123 6.77 -20.88 -22.52
C MET A 123 7.31 -19.46 -22.55
N GLU A 124 6.43 -18.50 -22.30
CA GLU A 124 6.81 -17.09 -22.15
C GLU A 124 7.11 -16.79 -20.69
N ASP A 125 7.81 -15.67 -20.44
CA ASP A 125 8.03 -15.16 -19.08
C ASP A 125 6.69 -14.90 -18.39
N GLN A 126 6.61 -15.25 -17.11
CA GLN A 126 5.37 -15.18 -16.31
C GLN A 126 5.60 -14.45 -14.99
N GLU A 127 4.52 -13.92 -14.43
CA GLU A 127 4.50 -13.24 -13.14
C GLU A 127 3.42 -13.88 -12.27
N LEU A 128 3.78 -14.20 -11.03
CA LEU A 128 2.90 -14.70 -9.98
C LEU A 128 3.03 -13.79 -8.77
N THR A 129 1.94 -13.60 -8.02
CA THR A 129 1.93 -12.82 -6.77
C THR A 129 1.59 -13.73 -5.60
N VAL A 130 2.20 -13.48 -4.45
CA VAL A 130 1.95 -14.27 -3.24
C VAL A 130 2.19 -13.45 -1.99
N ALA A 131 1.31 -13.60 -1.00
CA ALA A 131 1.48 -13.03 0.33
C ALA A 131 2.69 -13.63 1.06
N GLU A 132 3.40 -12.84 1.85
CA GLU A 132 4.62 -13.30 2.53
C GLU A 132 4.36 -14.37 3.61
N ASP A 133 3.15 -14.40 4.16
CA ASP A 133 2.71 -15.35 5.18
C ASP A 133 2.29 -16.73 4.62
N ILE A 134 2.50 -16.95 3.31
CA ILE A 134 2.22 -18.22 2.65
C ILE A 134 2.97 -19.38 3.34
N THR A 135 2.28 -20.51 3.53
CA THR A 135 2.91 -21.72 4.08
C THR A 135 3.55 -22.58 2.99
N ASP A 136 4.48 -23.45 3.37
CA ASP A 136 5.10 -24.43 2.47
C ASP A 136 4.15 -25.52 1.95
N THR A 137 2.90 -25.51 2.41
CA THR A 137 1.83 -26.40 1.93
C THR A 137 0.88 -25.74 0.93
N ASP A 138 0.97 -24.42 0.77
CA ASP A 138 0.11 -23.65 -0.12
C ASP A 138 0.72 -23.53 -1.54
N GLU A 139 -0.15 -23.39 -2.53
CA GLU A 139 0.24 -23.21 -3.92
C GLU A 139 0.41 -21.72 -4.22
N ILE A 140 1.59 -21.32 -4.73
CA ILE A 140 1.87 -19.97 -5.21
C ILE A 140 1.14 -19.73 -6.53
N GLY A 141 1.14 -20.74 -7.41
CA GLY A 141 0.48 -20.64 -8.70
C GLY A 141 0.87 -21.75 -9.67
N GLN A 142 0.33 -21.66 -10.88
CA GLN A 142 0.57 -22.59 -11.97
C GLN A 142 1.43 -21.92 -13.03
N VAL A 143 2.56 -22.54 -13.38
CA VAL A 143 3.37 -22.18 -14.55
C VAL A 143 2.72 -22.80 -15.78
N GLU A 144 2.45 -21.96 -16.77
CA GLU A 144 1.75 -22.34 -17.99
C GLU A 144 2.71 -22.43 -19.18
N ALA A 145 2.49 -23.40 -20.05
CA ALA A 145 3.17 -23.54 -21.34
C ALA A 145 2.21 -24.16 -22.35
N THR A 146 2.48 -23.96 -23.63
CA THR A 146 1.66 -24.51 -24.71
C THR A 146 2.49 -25.36 -25.66
N ASP A 147 1.87 -26.41 -26.18
CA ASP A 147 2.44 -27.22 -27.26
C ASP A 147 1.38 -27.41 -28.36
N ASN A 148 1.83 -27.35 -29.62
CA ASN A 148 0.97 -27.53 -30.78
C ASN A 148 0.78 -29.01 -31.16
N ASP A 149 1.58 -29.90 -30.58
CA ASP A 149 1.54 -31.33 -30.83
C ASP A 149 0.52 -31.99 -29.89
N LYS A 150 -0.42 -32.75 -30.48
CA LYS A 150 -1.68 -33.11 -29.80
C LYS A 150 -1.56 -34.17 -28.71
N ASP A 151 -0.43 -34.86 -28.62
CA ASP A 151 -0.25 -36.04 -27.77
C ASP A 151 0.90 -35.90 -26.75
N ASP A 152 1.55 -34.73 -26.69
CA ASP A 152 2.71 -34.53 -25.82
C ASP A 152 2.31 -34.12 -24.40
N THR A 153 3.00 -34.74 -23.43
CA THR A 153 2.80 -34.44 -22.01
C THR A 153 3.93 -33.53 -21.54
N LEU A 154 3.56 -32.29 -21.19
CA LEU A 154 4.53 -31.32 -20.70
C LEU A 154 5.00 -31.65 -19.29
N LYS A 155 6.29 -31.48 -19.07
CA LYS A 155 6.94 -31.60 -17.76
C LYS A 155 7.76 -30.38 -17.44
N PHE A 156 7.62 -29.89 -16.22
CA PHE A 156 8.28 -28.69 -15.75
C PHE A 156 9.40 -29.01 -14.75
N SER A 157 10.45 -28.19 -14.74
CA SER A 157 11.53 -28.27 -13.76
C SER A 157 12.21 -26.93 -13.55
N ILE A 158 12.72 -26.65 -12.35
CA ILE A 158 13.47 -25.43 -12.06
C ILE A 158 14.93 -25.60 -12.50
N VAL A 159 15.44 -24.61 -13.24
CA VAL A 159 16.84 -24.51 -13.70
C VAL A 159 17.66 -23.64 -12.75
N GLU A 160 17.13 -22.46 -12.40
CA GLU A 160 17.72 -21.53 -11.43
C GLU A 160 16.67 -21.21 -10.37
N ASN A 161 17.04 -21.40 -9.10
CA ASN A 161 16.16 -21.19 -7.96
C ASN A 161 16.74 -20.09 -7.07
N ASP A 162 15.97 -19.05 -6.80
CA ASP A 162 16.40 -17.98 -5.92
C ASP A 162 16.48 -18.50 -4.47
N ASN A 163 17.71 -18.60 -3.95
CA ASN A 163 18.02 -19.09 -2.60
C ASN A 163 17.40 -20.47 -2.23
N ASP A 164 17.13 -21.31 -3.22
CA ASP A 164 16.43 -22.60 -3.08
C ASP A 164 15.08 -22.46 -2.33
N LEU A 165 14.35 -21.37 -2.60
CA LEU A 165 13.09 -21.05 -1.92
C LEU A 165 11.89 -21.83 -2.47
N PHE A 166 11.92 -22.22 -3.75
CA PHE A 166 10.74 -22.72 -4.45
C PHE A 166 10.83 -24.21 -4.82
N LEU A 167 9.68 -24.87 -4.90
CA LEU A 167 9.50 -26.18 -5.52
C LEU A 167 8.52 -26.08 -6.68
N LEU A 168 8.80 -26.85 -7.73
CA LEU A 168 7.92 -26.94 -8.89
C LEU A 168 7.62 -28.42 -9.14
N SER A 169 6.33 -28.75 -9.20
CA SER A 169 5.91 -30.10 -9.59
C SER A 169 6.12 -30.34 -11.08
N ASP A 170 6.19 -31.62 -11.49
CA ASP A 170 6.25 -32.00 -12.91
C ASP A 170 5.06 -31.43 -13.72
N ALA A 171 3.95 -31.07 -13.08
CA ALA A 171 2.76 -30.49 -13.71
C ALA A 171 2.79 -28.95 -13.77
N GLY A 172 3.81 -28.28 -13.21
CA GLY A 172 3.94 -26.82 -13.23
C GLY A 172 3.35 -26.09 -12.03
N VAL A 173 2.83 -26.78 -11.01
CA VAL A 173 2.40 -26.15 -9.75
C VAL A 173 3.63 -25.73 -8.95
N LEU A 174 3.70 -24.44 -8.60
CA LEU A 174 4.76 -23.81 -7.83
C LEU A 174 4.36 -23.66 -6.36
N THR A 175 5.23 -24.05 -5.44
CA THR A 175 5.07 -23.90 -3.98
C THR A 175 6.37 -23.40 -3.36
N LEU A 176 6.36 -23.05 -2.07
CA LEU A 176 7.61 -22.93 -1.32
C LEU A 176 8.24 -24.31 -1.08
N ALA A 177 9.55 -24.32 -0.89
CA ALA A 177 10.27 -25.49 -0.39
C ALA A 177 10.01 -25.69 1.11
N GLU A 178 10.08 -26.95 1.55
CA GLU A 178 9.76 -27.35 2.93
C GLU A 178 10.55 -26.51 3.96
N GLY A 179 9.82 -25.90 4.89
CA GLY A 179 10.33 -25.07 5.98
C GLY A 179 10.88 -23.70 5.54
N LYS A 180 10.63 -23.27 4.29
CA LYS A 180 10.94 -21.91 3.84
C LYS A 180 9.79 -20.96 4.12
N THR A 181 10.12 -19.68 4.20
CA THR A 181 9.19 -18.56 4.35
C THR A 181 9.59 -17.46 3.38
N LEU A 182 8.66 -16.57 3.08
CA LEU A 182 8.95 -15.30 2.44
C LEU A 182 8.98 -14.20 3.51
N ASP A 183 9.58 -13.07 3.16
CA ASP A 183 9.76 -11.90 4.02
C ASP A 183 9.85 -10.69 3.07
N TYR A 184 8.79 -9.89 3.04
CA TYR A 184 8.65 -8.77 2.13
C TYR A 184 9.71 -7.68 2.39
N GLU A 185 9.99 -7.41 3.67
CA GLU A 185 10.99 -6.43 4.13
C GLU A 185 12.39 -6.82 3.67
N THR A 186 12.68 -8.12 3.58
CA THR A 186 13.93 -8.65 3.06
C THR A 186 13.98 -8.61 1.53
N ALA A 187 12.92 -9.05 0.85
CA ALA A 187 12.85 -9.08 -0.60
C ALA A 187 11.40 -9.01 -1.13
N THR A 188 11.09 -7.93 -1.84
CA THR A 188 9.76 -7.72 -2.43
C THR A 188 9.48 -8.57 -3.69
N SER A 189 10.48 -9.27 -4.21
CA SER A 189 10.33 -10.19 -5.34
C SER A 189 11.46 -11.19 -5.45
N HIS A 190 11.15 -12.32 -6.07
CA HIS A 190 12.08 -13.39 -6.44
C HIS A 190 11.98 -13.70 -7.93
N SER A 191 13.03 -14.27 -8.51
CA SER A 191 13.03 -14.70 -9.91
C SER A 191 13.65 -16.09 -10.05
N ILE A 192 12.91 -17.01 -10.66
CA ILE A 192 13.37 -18.35 -11.00
C ILE A 192 13.40 -18.53 -12.52
N THR A 193 14.25 -19.42 -12.99
CA THR A 193 14.25 -19.88 -14.40
C THR A 193 13.66 -21.28 -14.43
N VAL A 194 12.57 -21.47 -15.20
CA VAL A 194 11.88 -22.75 -15.35
C VAL A 194 12.11 -23.30 -16.75
N SER A 195 12.29 -24.61 -16.87
CA SER A 195 12.30 -25.34 -18.13
C SER A 195 11.04 -26.19 -18.27
N VAL A 196 10.47 -26.21 -19.47
CA VAL A 196 9.39 -27.11 -19.88
C VAL A 196 9.86 -28.05 -20.99
N THR A 197 9.49 -29.33 -20.93
CA THR A 197 9.80 -30.33 -21.95
C THR A 197 8.58 -31.15 -22.35
N ASP A 198 8.48 -31.49 -23.63
CA ASP A 198 7.54 -32.48 -24.20
C ASP A 198 8.11 -33.93 -24.15
N GLY A 199 9.37 -34.10 -23.72
CA GLY A 199 10.10 -35.36 -23.72
C GLY A 199 11.19 -35.47 -24.79
N GLU A 200 11.19 -34.61 -25.80
CA GLU A 200 12.19 -34.55 -26.89
C GLU A 200 12.88 -33.19 -26.98
N LYS A 201 12.12 -32.11 -26.81
CA LYS A 201 12.54 -30.72 -26.87
C LYS A 201 12.19 -29.99 -25.57
N THR A 202 12.80 -28.83 -25.42
CA THR A 202 12.76 -28.03 -24.20
C THR A 202 12.70 -26.55 -24.56
N ASP A 203 12.01 -25.79 -23.72
CA ASP A 203 12.04 -24.32 -23.71
C ASP A 203 12.24 -23.83 -22.27
N GLU A 204 12.69 -22.59 -22.10
CA GLU A 204 12.97 -22.00 -20.79
C GLU A 204 12.42 -20.57 -20.72
N ALA A 205 11.87 -20.22 -19.56
CA ALA A 205 11.36 -18.87 -19.29
C ALA A 205 11.61 -18.47 -17.84
N LYS A 206 11.57 -17.17 -17.58
CA LYS A 206 11.66 -16.62 -16.23
C LYS A 206 10.27 -16.50 -15.61
N ILE A 207 10.19 -16.89 -14.35
CA ILE A 207 9.01 -16.68 -13.51
C ILE A 207 9.40 -15.67 -12.43
N ALA A 208 8.75 -14.50 -12.46
CA ALA A 208 8.84 -13.52 -11.39
C ALA A 208 7.79 -13.85 -10.33
N ILE A 209 8.21 -13.96 -9.07
CA ILE A 209 7.31 -14.10 -7.92
C ILE A 209 7.35 -12.78 -7.16
N LEU A 210 6.28 -12.01 -7.22
CA LEU A 210 6.13 -10.78 -6.45
C LEU A 210 5.59 -11.14 -5.06
N VAL A 211 6.26 -10.65 -4.02
CA VAL A 211 5.83 -10.87 -2.63
C VAL A 211 4.91 -9.70 -2.26
N GLU A 212 3.75 -10.00 -1.70
CA GLU A 212 2.82 -9.03 -1.12
C GLU A 212 3.03 -8.99 0.39
N ASN A 213 3.16 -7.77 0.93
CA ASN A 213 3.35 -7.57 2.36
C ASN A 213 2.07 -7.97 3.12
N VAL A 214 2.24 -8.68 4.24
CA VAL A 214 1.18 -8.98 5.18
C VAL A 214 1.48 -8.31 6.51
N ALA A 215 0.67 -7.31 6.85
CA ALA A 215 0.82 -6.57 8.10
C ALA A 215 0.83 -7.49 9.33
N GLU A 216 1.89 -7.45 10.13
CA GLU A 216 2.01 -8.28 11.32
C GLU A 216 1.40 -7.63 12.57
N ALA A 217 0.88 -8.47 13.46
CA ALA A 217 0.36 -8.03 14.75
C ALA A 217 1.42 -7.26 15.53
N ILE A 218 1.02 -6.10 16.06
CA ILE A 218 1.88 -5.24 16.85
C ILE A 218 1.69 -5.64 18.31
N ASP A 219 2.79 -5.96 19.00
CA ASP A 219 2.73 -6.16 20.45
C ASP A 219 2.36 -4.82 21.12
N PRO A 220 1.19 -4.70 21.78
CA PRO A 220 0.81 -3.46 22.46
C PRO A 220 1.73 -3.14 23.65
N ASP A 221 2.56 -4.08 24.11
CA ASP A 221 3.60 -3.85 25.11
C ASP A 221 4.93 -3.39 24.50
N ASP A 222 5.06 -3.32 23.16
CA ASP A 222 6.23 -2.77 22.49
C ASP A 222 6.39 -1.27 22.81
N PRO A 223 7.54 -0.83 23.36
CA PRO A 223 7.76 0.56 23.73
C PRO A 223 7.86 1.51 22.53
N THR A 224 7.96 1.01 21.31
CA THR A 224 8.01 1.84 20.09
C THR A 224 6.61 2.22 19.57
N SER A 225 5.58 1.50 20.01
CA SER A 225 4.19 1.71 19.58
C SER A 225 3.53 2.91 20.26
N PHE A 226 2.81 3.69 19.47
CA PHE A 226 1.79 4.61 19.99
C PHE A 226 0.53 3.81 20.30
N VAL A 227 0.02 3.91 21.53
CA VAL A 227 -1.06 3.02 22.02
C VAL A 227 -2.22 3.82 22.60
N THR A 228 -3.42 3.53 22.12
CA THR A 228 -4.67 4.16 22.55
C THR A 228 -5.75 3.12 22.84
N LYS A 229 -6.78 3.51 23.59
CA LYS A 229 -7.96 2.68 23.85
C LYS A 229 -9.24 3.34 23.36
N TRP A 230 -10.03 2.56 22.65
CA TRP A 230 -11.28 3.01 22.04
C TRP A 230 -12.46 2.16 22.51
N GLU A 231 -13.58 2.78 22.87
CA GLU A 231 -14.79 2.07 23.29
C GLU A 231 -15.86 2.08 22.19
N THR A 232 -16.33 0.90 21.81
CA THR A 232 -17.56 0.71 21.03
C THR A 232 -18.65 0.11 21.91
N THR A 233 -19.88 0.59 21.75
CA THR A 233 -21.03 0.25 22.61
C THR A 233 -22.05 -0.64 21.91
N THR A 234 -22.00 -0.71 20.58
CA THR A 234 -22.84 -1.60 19.77
C THR A 234 -22.01 -2.39 18.76
N PRO A 235 -22.47 -3.58 18.33
CA PRO A 235 -21.89 -4.29 17.19
C PRO A 235 -21.85 -3.44 15.92
N GLU A 236 -20.89 -3.72 15.03
CA GLU A 236 -20.71 -3.06 13.74
C GLU A 236 -20.48 -1.54 13.87
N GLU A 237 -19.85 -1.11 14.95
CA GLU A 237 -19.55 0.28 15.22
C GLU A 237 -18.14 0.65 14.75
N THR A 238 -18.04 1.79 14.06
CA THR A 238 -16.80 2.30 13.49
C THR A 238 -16.13 3.30 14.44
N ILE A 239 -14.80 3.30 14.52
CA ILE A 239 -14.01 4.39 15.09
C ILE A 239 -13.33 5.17 13.97
N TYR A 240 -12.97 6.41 14.24
CA TYR A 240 -12.31 7.28 13.26
C TYR A 240 -11.11 7.97 13.90
N ILE A 241 -9.96 7.87 13.24
CA ILE A 241 -8.73 8.57 13.59
C ILE A 241 -8.49 9.62 12.50
N GLY A 242 -8.71 10.89 12.84
CA GLY A 242 -8.52 11.99 11.92
C GLY A 242 -7.04 12.29 11.68
N ALA A 243 -6.70 12.60 10.43
CA ALA A 243 -5.36 12.87 9.98
C ALA A 243 -5.25 14.27 9.35
N ASN A 244 -4.08 14.89 9.46
CA ASN A 244 -3.77 16.15 8.79
C ASN A 244 -3.26 15.87 7.36
N ALA A 245 -3.92 16.47 6.36
CA ALA A 245 -3.65 16.30 4.93
C ALA A 245 -2.32 16.90 4.43
N ASP A 246 -1.65 17.72 5.25
CA ASP A 246 -0.36 18.31 4.89
C ASP A 246 0.81 17.31 5.04
N TYR A 247 0.57 16.13 5.61
CA TYR A 247 1.59 15.12 5.86
C TYR A 247 1.35 13.81 5.11
N ALA A 248 2.43 13.07 4.91
CA ALA A 248 2.40 11.71 4.39
C ALA A 248 2.31 10.70 5.55
N TYR A 249 1.63 9.59 5.30
CA TYR A 249 1.40 8.52 6.26
C TYR A 249 1.92 7.21 5.67
N ASP A 250 2.71 6.50 6.46
CA ASP A 250 3.32 5.21 6.11
C ASP A 250 3.53 4.43 7.41
N PHE A 251 2.46 3.80 7.90
CA PHE A 251 2.41 3.17 9.22
C PHE A 251 1.60 1.88 9.21
N THR A 252 1.87 1.01 10.16
CA THR A 252 1.08 -0.17 10.47
C THR A 252 0.21 0.11 11.68
N VAL A 253 -1.06 -0.30 11.63
CA VAL A 253 -2.01 -0.22 12.73
C VAL A 253 -2.54 -1.61 13.06
N ASP A 254 -2.42 -1.99 14.32
CA ASP A 254 -3.14 -3.12 14.91
C ASP A 254 -4.36 -2.57 15.64
N TRP A 255 -5.55 -2.96 15.18
CA TRP A 255 -6.82 -2.47 15.71
C TRP A 255 -7.22 -3.17 17.03
N GLY A 256 -6.49 -4.21 17.46
CA GLY A 256 -6.73 -4.90 18.73
C GLY A 256 -7.86 -5.92 18.68
N ASP A 257 -8.46 -6.18 17.52
CA ASP A 257 -9.45 -7.24 17.28
C ASP A 257 -8.90 -8.39 16.42
N GLY A 258 -7.60 -8.40 16.15
CA GLY A 258 -6.91 -9.33 15.26
C GLY A 258 -6.78 -8.82 13.82
N THR A 259 -7.35 -7.66 13.51
CA THR A 259 -7.13 -6.97 12.24
C THR A 259 -5.90 -6.07 12.33
N VAL A 260 -5.00 -6.22 11.37
CA VAL A 260 -3.80 -5.39 11.22
C VAL A 260 -3.78 -4.87 9.79
N GLU A 261 -3.46 -3.60 9.62
CA GLU A 261 -3.41 -2.95 8.31
C GLU A 261 -2.12 -2.14 8.15
N THR A 262 -1.54 -2.20 6.95
CA THR A 262 -0.49 -1.27 6.54
C THR A 262 -1.12 -0.14 5.73
N ILE A 263 -0.87 1.08 6.17
CA ILE A 263 -1.40 2.32 5.60
C ILE A 263 -0.24 3.09 4.99
N ASN A 264 -0.24 3.21 3.67
CA ASN A 264 0.80 3.91 2.90
C ASN A 264 0.27 5.13 2.14
N GLU A 265 -1.04 5.42 2.26
CA GLU A 265 -1.71 6.54 1.61
C GLU A 265 -2.78 7.11 2.53
N LEU A 266 -2.98 8.43 2.45
CA LEU A 266 -4.02 9.13 3.18
C LEU A 266 -5.38 8.96 2.45
N PRO A 267 -6.44 8.48 3.12
CA PRO A 267 -7.78 8.39 2.55
C PRO A 267 -8.32 9.74 2.06
N GLU A 268 -9.23 9.75 1.07
CA GLU A 268 -9.82 10.99 0.52
C GLU A 268 -10.59 11.81 1.58
N ASN A 269 -11.15 11.16 2.59
CA ASN A 269 -11.82 11.81 3.72
C ASN A 269 -10.85 12.22 4.85
N HIS A 270 -9.55 11.89 4.71
CA HIS A 270 -8.48 12.12 5.69
C HIS A 270 -8.74 11.47 7.06
N MET A 271 -9.53 10.39 7.11
CA MET A 271 -9.86 9.68 8.34
C MET A 271 -9.54 8.20 8.15
N PHE A 272 -8.73 7.63 9.03
CA PHE A 272 -8.55 6.19 9.13
C PHE A 272 -9.73 5.62 9.91
N GLU A 273 -10.37 4.59 9.37
CA GLU A 273 -11.61 4.04 9.92
C GLU A 273 -11.50 2.54 10.11
N HIS A 274 -12.05 2.04 11.21
CA HIS A 274 -12.13 0.59 11.47
C HIS A 274 -13.45 0.24 12.14
N THR A 275 -14.07 -0.85 11.70
CA THR A 275 -15.39 -1.29 12.17
C THR A 275 -15.29 -2.57 12.97
N TYR A 276 -15.62 -2.48 14.26
CA TYR A 276 -15.56 -3.61 15.18
C TYR A 276 -16.84 -4.43 15.13
N GLN A 277 -16.70 -5.75 14.99
CA GLN A 277 -17.84 -6.67 14.94
C GLN A 277 -18.55 -6.80 16.30
N GLU A 278 -17.79 -6.76 17.38
CA GLU A 278 -18.30 -6.87 18.75
C GLU A 278 -18.01 -5.59 19.54
N PRO A 279 -18.94 -5.13 20.41
CA PRO A 279 -18.70 -3.99 21.27
C PRO A 279 -17.66 -4.30 22.34
N GLY A 280 -16.91 -3.29 22.77
CA GLY A 280 -15.91 -3.43 23.81
C GLY A 280 -14.91 -2.28 23.84
N ILE A 281 -13.91 -2.43 24.69
CA ILE A 281 -12.73 -1.55 24.70
C ILE A 281 -11.64 -2.26 23.89
N HIS A 282 -11.19 -1.61 22.84
CA HIS A 282 -10.19 -2.10 21.90
C HIS A 282 -8.89 -1.32 22.12
N THR A 283 -7.77 -2.03 22.07
CA THR A 283 -6.43 -1.42 22.21
C THR A 283 -5.82 -1.28 20.83
N VAL A 284 -5.66 -0.05 20.37
CA VAL A 284 -5.11 0.25 19.06
C VAL A 284 -3.64 0.60 19.22
N ALA A 285 -2.78 -0.06 18.46
CA ALA A 285 -1.34 0.17 18.44
C ALA A 285 -0.89 0.60 17.04
N ILE A 286 -0.08 1.67 16.96
CA ILE A 286 0.42 2.23 15.70
C ILE A 286 1.95 2.29 15.74
N GLN A 287 2.59 1.83 14.66
CA GLN A 287 4.03 1.92 14.43
C GLN A 287 4.33 2.45 13.02
N GLY A 288 5.41 3.20 12.86
CA GLY A 288 5.83 3.78 11.58
C GLY A 288 5.62 5.30 11.51
N THR A 289 5.42 5.81 10.31
CA THR A 289 5.27 7.24 10.01
C THR A 289 3.81 7.67 10.18
N PHE A 290 3.48 8.15 11.38
CA PHE A 290 2.16 8.67 11.73
C PHE A 290 2.30 10.07 12.37
N PRO A 291 2.52 11.12 11.57
CA PRO A 291 3.10 12.39 12.03
C PRO A 291 2.12 13.34 12.74
N ALA A 292 0.81 13.12 12.65
CA ALA A 292 -0.20 14.00 13.20
C ALA A 292 -1.53 13.28 13.46
N ILE A 293 -2.26 13.75 14.46
CA ILE A 293 -3.68 13.44 14.68
C ILE A 293 -4.44 14.76 14.56
N HIS A 294 -5.62 14.74 13.94
CA HIS A 294 -6.42 15.94 13.72
C HIS A 294 -7.90 15.69 14.06
N SER A 295 -8.34 16.09 15.26
CA SER A 295 -9.71 15.82 15.72
C SER A 295 -10.78 16.69 15.07
N GLU A 296 -10.44 17.87 14.53
CA GLU A 296 -11.44 18.85 14.05
C GLU A 296 -12.25 18.36 12.84
N ILE A 297 -11.76 17.36 12.11
CA ILE A 297 -12.47 16.73 10.99
C ILE A 297 -13.35 15.56 11.42
N VAL A 298 -13.28 15.15 12.68
CA VAL A 298 -14.00 14.00 13.24
C VAL A 298 -15.23 14.49 13.98
N ASP A 299 -16.38 13.85 13.77
CA ASP A 299 -17.61 14.21 14.48
C ASP A 299 -17.47 14.02 16.00
N ASN A 300 -18.03 14.94 16.78
CA ASN A 300 -17.87 14.95 18.24
C ASN A 300 -18.28 13.64 18.92
N ASP A 301 -19.32 12.95 18.44
CA ASP A 301 -19.77 11.67 19.00
C ASP A 301 -18.74 10.54 18.78
N GLN A 302 -17.93 10.64 17.73
CA GLN A 302 -16.83 9.70 17.46
C GLN A 302 -15.62 9.99 18.35
N LEU A 303 -15.34 11.27 18.64
CA LEU A 303 -14.25 11.68 19.53
C LEU A 303 -14.45 11.18 20.97
N LEU A 304 -15.70 10.99 21.40
CA LEU A 304 -16.06 10.40 22.70
C LEU A 304 -15.64 8.93 22.84
N LYS A 305 -15.32 8.24 21.72
CA LYS A 305 -14.92 6.83 21.74
C LYS A 305 -13.48 6.64 22.18
N LEU A 306 -12.62 7.66 22.07
CA LEU A 306 -11.27 7.61 22.62
C LEU A 306 -11.36 7.71 24.15
N VAL A 307 -11.05 6.62 24.84
CA VAL A 307 -11.19 6.50 26.30
C VAL A 307 -9.84 6.41 27.02
N GLY A 308 -8.74 6.18 26.30
CA GLY A 308 -7.41 6.10 26.90
C GLY A 308 -6.26 6.42 25.96
N LEU A 309 -5.27 7.16 26.46
CA LEU A 309 -3.95 7.32 25.87
C LEU A 309 -2.94 6.57 26.74
N GLU A 310 -2.37 5.48 26.23
CA GLU A 310 -1.60 4.51 27.01
C GLU A 310 -0.09 4.63 26.82
N ARG A 311 0.36 5.07 25.63
CA ARG A 311 1.78 5.23 25.31
C ARG A 311 1.99 6.14 24.10
N TRP A 312 3.06 6.93 24.12
CA TRP A 312 3.48 7.77 22.97
C TRP A 312 4.32 7.02 21.94
N GLY A 313 5.19 6.12 22.40
CA GLY A 313 6.04 5.33 21.53
C GLY A 313 7.21 6.13 20.96
N THR A 314 7.68 5.76 19.78
CA THR A 314 8.82 6.41 19.10
C THR A 314 8.40 7.26 17.90
N ILE A 315 7.12 7.59 17.77
CA ILE A 315 6.64 8.47 16.70
C ILE A 315 7.28 9.85 16.86
N VAL A 316 7.90 10.34 15.78
CA VAL A 316 8.39 11.72 15.69
C VAL A 316 7.26 12.59 15.13
N TRP A 317 6.62 13.35 16.02
CA TRP A 317 5.44 14.14 15.69
C TRP A 317 5.80 15.41 14.92
N GLN A 318 4.95 15.79 13.97
CA GLN A 318 5.09 17.02 13.19
C GLN A 318 4.02 18.06 13.56
N ASP A 319 2.84 17.62 14.01
CA ASP A 319 1.73 18.50 14.36
C ASP A 319 0.86 17.89 15.47
N PHE A 320 0.52 18.73 16.45
CA PHE A 320 -0.40 18.41 17.55
C PHE A 320 -1.55 19.41 17.69
N ALA A 321 -1.69 20.36 16.75
CA ALA A 321 -2.79 21.30 16.77
C ALA A 321 -4.13 20.54 16.73
N TYR A 322 -4.91 20.69 17.81
CA TYR A 322 -6.22 20.07 18.01
C TYR A 322 -6.23 18.53 17.96
N ALA A 323 -5.12 17.86 18.25
CA ALA A 323 -4.98 16.41 18.10
C ALA A 323 -5.91 15.55 18.99
N PHE A 324 -6.30 16.05 20.17
CA PHE A 324 -7.24 15.40 21.08
C PHE A 324 -8.35 16.36 21.54
N SER A 325 -8.63 17.36 20.70
CA SER A 325 -9.68 18.33 20.94
C SER A 325 -11.04 17.62 20.92
N GLY A 326 -11.86 17.80 21.95
CA GLY A 326 -13.18 17.20 22.09
C GLY A 326 -13.20 15.73 22.55
N CYS A 327 -12.03 15.13 22.84
CA CYS A 327 -11.93 13.77 23.38
C CYS A 327 -12.31 13.74 24.88
N GLU A 328 -13.57 14.04 25.20
CA GLU A 328 -14.05 14.26 26.57
C GLU A 328 -13.84 13.06 27.52
N ASN A 329 -13.89 11.83 26.99
CA ASN A 329 -13.77 10.60 27.77
C ASN A 329 -12.33 10.10 27.91
N MET A 330 -11.36 10.73 27.24
CA MET A 330 -9.99 10.24 27.20
C MET A 330 -9.30 10.43 28.56
N VAL A 331 -8.80 9.33 29.13
CA VAL A 331 -7.94 9.33 30.31
C VAL A 331 -6.47 9.18 29.89
N TYR A 332 -5.56 9.88 30.57
CA TYR A 332 -4.12 9.80 30.33
C TYR A 332 -3.48 8.72 31.23
N ASN A 333 -2.95 7.67 30.61
CA ASN A 333 -2.25 6.56 31.29
C ASN A 333 -0.77 6.45 30.87
N ALA A 334 -0.34 7.20 29.85
CA ALA A 334 1.03 7.18 29.35
C ALA A 334 2.04 7.59 30.42
N THR A 335 3.20 6.94 30.39
CA THR A 335 4.32 7.17 31.32
C THR A 335 5.60 7.56 30.59
N ASP A 336 5.59 7.50 29.27
CA ASP A 336 6.58 8.06 28.36
C ASP A 336 6.14 9.44 27.88
N ALA A 337 7.00 10.09 27.08
CA ALA A 337 6.78 11.41 26.53
C ALA A 337 6.79 11.35 24.99
N PRO A 338 6.01 12.21 24.30
CA PRO A 338 6.05 12.32 22.85
C PRO A 338 7.38 12.94 22.39
N ASP A 339 7.88 12.52 21.23
CA ASP A 339 8.96 13.25 20.54
C ASP A 339 8.37 14.48 19.82
N LEU A 340 8.54 15.65 20.44
CA LEU A 340 8.05 16.94 19.96
C LEU A 340 9.09 17.70 19.11
N SER A 341 10.21 17.09 18.75
CA SER A 341 11.34 17.77 18.12
C SER A 341 11.03 18.50 16.80
N ASN A 342 9.94 18.14 16.12
CA ASN A 342 9.46 18.84 14.92
C ASN A 342 8.13 19.59 15.11
N VAL A 343 7.57 19.59 16.32
CA VAL A 343 6.32 20.28 16.64
C VAL A 343 6.64 21.71 17.08
N THR A 344 5.86 22.70 16.61
CA THR A 344 6.02 24.11 17.03
C THR A 344 4.79 24.68 17.74
N SER A 345 3.67 23.96 17.72
CA SER A 345 2.39 24.41 18.27
C SER A 345 1.65 23.25 18.95
N LEU A 346 1.17 23.49 20.17
CA LEU A 346 0.25 22.63 20.91
C LEU A 346 -1.16 23.23 20.97
N LEU A 347 -1.47 24.11 20.01
CA LEU A 347 -2.74 24.83 19.89
C LEU A 347 -3.93 23.88 20.07
N GLY A 348 -4.72 24.09 21.12
CA GLY A 348 -5.96 23.35 21.36
C GLY A 348 -5.81 21.83 21.51
N MET A 349 -4.60 21.31 21.75
CA MET A 349 -4.33 19.86 21.75
C MET A 349 -5.30 19.06 22.62
N PHE A 350 -5.65 19.56 23.80
CA PHE A 350 -6.60 18.94 24.75
C PHE A 350 -7.83 19.81 25.02
N ASN A 351 -8.20 20.67 24.06
CA ASN A 351 -9.39 21.52 24.17
C ASN A 351 -10.63 20.65 24.41
N GLY A 352 -11.37 20.89 25.49
CA GLY A 352 -12.57 20.13 25.83
C GLY A 352 -12.32 18.69 26.29
N ALA A 353 -11.07 18.23 26.46
CA ALA A 353 -10.76 16.89 26.97
C ALA A 353 -11.06 16.78 28.47
N SER A 354 -12.36 16.72 28.82
CA SER A 354 -12.84 16.97 30.19
C SER A 354 -12.35 15.96 31.23
N SER A 355 -12.07 14.72 30.84
CA SER A 355 -11.52 13.64 31.69
C SER A 355 -10.00 13.58 31.72
N PHE A 356 -9.32 14.37 30.89
CA PHE A 356 -7.86 14.35 30.77
C PHE A 356 -7.20 14.89 32.04
N ASN A 357 -6.26 14.12 32.59
CA ASN A 357 -5.36 14.54 33.65
C ASN A 357 -4.13 13.63 33.67
N GLY A 358 -2.94 14.20 33.50
CA GLY A 358 -1.68 13.46 33.44
C GLY A 358 -0.49 14.32 33.84
N ASP A 359 0.55 13.72 34.39
CA ASP A 359 1.85 14.40 34.60
C ASP A 359 2.56 14.51 33.25
N LEU A 360 2.90 15.74 32.83
CA LEU A 360 3.50 16.04 31.54
C LEU A 360 4.90 16.66 31.68
N ASN A 361 5.50 16.58 32.87
CA ASN A 361 6.81 17.17 33.13
C ASN A 361 7.93 16.63 32.23
N ASP A 362 7.83 15.37 31.79
CA ASP A 362 8.86 14.75 30.97
C ASP A 362 8.80 15.18 29.49
N TRP A 363 7.85 16.05 29.11
CA TRP A 363 7.73 16.56 27.74
C TRP A 363 8.80 17.61 27.46
N ASP A 364 9.49 17.44 26.33
CA ASP A 364 10.41 18.45 25.82
C ASP A 364 9.65 19.51 25.02
N THR A 365 9.50 20.71 25.60
CA THR A 365 8.75 21.82 25.00
C THR A 365 9.64 22.89 24.35
N GLU A 366 10.95 22.63 24.15
CA GLU A 366 11.90 23.66 23.71
C GLU A 366 11.54 24.31 22.35
N THR A 367 10.85 23.57 21.48
CA THR A 367 10.46 24.00 20.13
C THR A 367 9.11 24.73 20.09
N ILE A 368 8.35 24.70 21.19
CA ILE A 368 6.95 25.15 21.21
C ILE A 368 6.87 26.67 21.31
N THR A 369 6.03 27.26 20.44
CA THR A 369 5.81 28.71 20.36
C THR A 369 4.37 29.12 20.66
N ASP A 370 3.42 28.19 20.55
CA ASP A 370 2.00 28.42 20.76
C ASP A 370 1.38 27.31 21.61
N MET A 371 0.78 27.68 22.73
CA MET A 371 0.05 26.80 23.65
C MET A 371 -1.40 27.26 23.85
N SER A 372 -1.90 28.09 22.95
CA SER A 372 -3.23 28.68 23.05
C SER A 372 -4.30 27.59 23.09
N TYR A 373 -5.34 27.79 23.89
CA TYR A 373 -6.47 26.85 24.03
C TYR A 373 -6.12 25.42 24.49
N MET A 374 -4.84 25.11 24.79
CA MET A 374 -4.35 23.73 24.96
C MET A 374 -5.16 22.92 25.97
N PHE A 375 -5.56 23.52 27.10
CA PHE A 375 -6.38 22.90 28.15
C PHE A 375 -7.70 23.65 28.38
N GLU A 376 -8.19 24.43 27.42
CA GLU A 376 -9.49 25.08 27.56
C GLU A 376 -10.57 24.01 27.74
N GLY A 377 -11.39 24.12 28.79
CA GLY A 377 -12.45 23.16 29.08
C GLY A 377 -11.99 21.78 29.57
N ALA A 378 -10.67 21.56 29.77
CA ALA A 378 -10.14 20.34 30.37
C ALA A 378 -10.39 20.33 31.89
N THR A 379 -11.65 20.14 32.29
CA THR A 379 -12.10 20.40 33.66
C THR A 379 -11.41 19.58 34.75
N SER A 380 -10.90 18.39 34.42
CA SER A 380 -10.18 17.51 35.34
C SER A 380 -8.66 17.75 35.37
N PHE A 381 -8.12 18.55 34.45
CA PHE A 381 -6.68 18.71 34.31
C PHE A 381 -6.09 19.46 35.51
N ASN A 382 -5.12 18.81 36.16
CA ASN A 382 -4.25 19.36 37.19
C ASN A 382 -2.88 18.64 37.16
N GLY A 383 -2.44 18.34 35.94
CA GLY A 383 -1.14 17.72 35.66
C GLY A 383 0.01 18.63 36.02
N ASP A 384 1.17 18.04 36.34
CA ASP A 384 2.39 18.82 36.53
C ASP A 384 3.01 19.19 35.17
N ILE A 385 3.31 20.48 35.03
CA ILE A 385 3.87 21.16 33.85
C ILE A 385 4.91 22.20 34.28
N SER A 386 5.39 22.10 35.53
CA SER A 386 6.29 23.08 36.14
C SER A 386 7.68 23.09 35.49
N SER A 387 8.06 22.00 34.83
CA SER A 387 9.37 21.83 34.19
C SER A 387 9.43 22.23 32.72
N TRP A 388 8.31 22.64 32.12
CA TRP A 388 8.27 23.05 30.71
C TRP A 388 9.16 24.26 30.44
N ASP A 389 9.93 24.19 29.35
CA ASP A 389 10.64 25.35 28.81
C ASP A 389 9.63 26.21 28.03
N THR A 390 9.31 27.38 28.58
CA THR A 390 8.39 28.34 27.97
C THR A 390 9.11 29.53 27.32
N TYR A 391 10.45 29.52 27.23
CA TYR A 391 11.21 30.65 26.70
C TYR A 391 10.75 31.06 25.30
N ASN A 392 10.46 30.11 24.41
CA ASN A 392 10.04 30.39 23.04
C ASN A 392 8.53 30.65 22.88
N VAL A 393 7.73 30.49 23.94
CA VAL A 393 6.27 30.59 23.88
C VAL A 393 5.83 32.05 23.77
N ALA A 394 5.08 32.36 22.71
CA ALA A 394 4.59 33.69 22.41
C ALA A 394 3.08 33.86 22.70
N ALA A 395 2.32 32.76 22.66
CA ALA A 395 0.86 32.74 22.74
C ALA A 395 0.36 31.68 23.73
N VAL A 396 -0.41 32.12 24.73
CA VAL A 396 -1.02 31.28 25.78
C VAL A 396 -2.49 31.64 26.03
N GLN A 397 -3.12 32.38 25.10
CA GLN A 397 -4.51 32.79 25.27
C GLN A 397 -5.41 31.57 25.44
N TYR A 398 -6.40 31.70 26.32
CA TYR A 398 -7.39 30.66 26.64
C TYR A 398 -6.82 29.35 27.20
N MET A 399 -5.51 29.21 27.44
CA MET A 399 -4.86 27.93 27.73
C MET A 399 -5.53 27.12 28.86
N PHE A 400 -5.94 27.76 29.95
CA PHE A 400 -6.62 27.11 31.09
C PHE A 400 -8.06 27.60 31.30
N ARG A 401 -8.68 28.18 30.27
CA ARG A 401 -10.04 28.70 30.38
C ARG A 401 -11.00 27.57 30.72
N GLY A 402 -11.72 27.69 31.83
CA GLY A 402 -12.65 26.66 32.30
C GLY A 402 -11.99 25.36 32.80
N ALA A 403 -10.67 25.31 32.93
CA ALA A 403 -9.96 24.20 33.58
C ALA A 403 -10.16 24.28 35.10
N THR A 404 -11.36 23.91 35.56
CA THR A 404 -11.84 24.21 36.93
C THR A 404 -11.03 23.54 38.04
N SER A 405 -10.34 22.44 37.76
CA SER A 405 -9.47 21.75 38.73
C SER A 405 -8.02 22.23 38.73
N PHE A 406 -7.61 23.02 37.73
CA PHE A 406 -6.21 23.39 37.55
C PHE A 406 -5.71 24.32 38.67
N ASN A 407 -4.60 23.94 39.29
CA ASN A 407 -3.85 24.70 40.29
C ASN A 407 -2.36 24.28 40.28
N GLY A 408 -1.82 24.01 39.08
CA GLY A 408 -0.42 23.66 38.89
C GLY A 408 0.55 24.78 39.26
N ASP A 409 1.80 24.42 39.56
CA ASP A 409 2.87 25.39 39.77
C ASP A 409 3.38 25.91 38.41
N LEU A 410 3.39 27.23 38.26
CA LEU A 410 3.85 27.93 37.07
C LEU A 410 4.92 28.98 37.40
N SER A 411 5.46 28.95 38.62
CA SER A 411 6.35 30.00 39.14
C SER A 411 7.67 30.12 38.36
N ASP A 412 8.13 29.02 37.77
CA ASP A 412 9.37 28.96 36.97
C ASP A 412 9.17 29.22 35.47
N TRP A 413 7.93 29.45 35.01
CA TRP A 413 7.66 29.76 33.60
C TRP A 413 8.27 31.11 33.20
N ASP A 414 9.06 31.09 32.12
CA ASP A 414 9.53 32.30 31.46
C ASP A 414 8.41 32.87 30.58
N THR A 415 7.92 34.06 30.95
CA THR A 415 6.85 34.78 30.24
C THR A 415 7.37 35.97 29.44
N THR A 416 8.69 36.12 29.31
CA THR A 416 9.31 37.29 28.70
C THR A 416 8.95 37.46 27.23
N ASN A 417 8.72 36.37 26.50
CA ASN A 417 8.33 36.38 25.08
C ASN A 417 6.81 36.32 24.85
N VAL A 418 6.00 36.13 25.90
CA VAL A 418 4.54 36.06 25.78
C VAL A 418 3.96 37.43 25.42
N THR A 419 3.05 37.45 24.45
CA THR A 419 2.42 38.68 23.94
C THR A 419 0.92 38.77 24.21
N ASP A 420 0.23 37.63 24.28
CA ASP A 420 -1.21 37.53 24.51
C ASP A 420 -1.52 36.51 25.62
N MET A 421 -2.21 36.96 26.66
CA MET A 421 -2.67 36.17 27.81
C MET A 421 -4.20 36.24 27.96
N GLN A 422 -4.93 36.64 26.91
CA GLN A 422 -6.38 36.78 26.97
C GLN A 422 -7.05 35.51 27.50
N SER A 423 -7.94 35.69 28.48
CA SER A 423 -8.77 34.61 29.05
C SER A 423 -7.99 33.39 29.56
N MET A 424 -6.67 33.46 29.80
CA MET A 424 -5.85 32.29 30.12
C MET A 424 -6.39 31.49 31.32
N PHE A 425 -6.89 32.17 32.37
CA PHE A 425 -7.48 31.55 33.56
C PHE A 425 -8.95 31.90 33.75
N GLU A 426 -9.66 32.34 32.70
CA GLU A 426 -11.09 32.63 32.78
C GLU A 426 -11.86 31.38 33.26
N GLY A 427 -12.56 31.48 34.39
CA GLY A 427 -13.31 30.36 34.97
C GLY A 427 -12.47 29.22 35.52
N ALA A 428 -11.14 29.34 35.64
CA ALA A 428 -10.27 28.39 36.34
C ALA A 428 -10.46 28.52 37.85
N THR A 429 -11.59 28.01 38.37
CA THR A 429 -12.09 28.33 39.70
C THR A 429 -11.19 27.88 40.87
N SER A 430 -10.32 26.89 40.66
CA SER A 430 -9.37 26.41 41.68
C SER A 430 -7.99 27.07 41.61
N PHE A 431 -7.68 27.80 40.53
CA PHE A 431 -6.33 28.32 40.31
C PHE A 431 -5.97 29.42 41.32
N ASN A 432 -4.84 29.23 42.00
CA ASN A 432 -4.24 30.19 42.92
C ASN A 432 -2.70 30.02 42.99
N GLY A 433 -2.06 29.50 41.94
CA GLY A 433 -0.61 29.34 41.85
C GLY A 433 0.11 30.68 41.92
N ASP A 434 1.30 30.73 42.53
CA ASP A 434 2.09 31.96 42.64
C ASP A 434 2.72 32.32 41.29
N ILE A 435 2.18 33.37 40.67
CA ILE A 435 2.65 33.96 39.41
C ILE A 435 3.16 35.38 39.61
N SER A 436 3.43 35.77 40.86
CA SER A 436 3.88 37.13 41.20
C SER A 436 5.28 37.45 40.65
N GLY A 437 6.06 36.41 40.32
CA GLY A 437 7.41 36.50 39.77
C GLY A 437 7.48 36.61 38.24
N TRP A 438 6.37 36.48 37.51
CA TRP A 438 6.37 36.57 36.06
C TRP A 438 6.81 37.95 35.55
N GLU A 439 7.65 37.95 34.52
CA GLU A 439 8.09 39.15 33.81
C GLU A 439 7.33 39.26 32.48
N THR A 440 6.48 40.28 32.34
CA THR A 440 5.55 40.42 31.20
C THR A 440 5.87 41.61 30.28
N PRO A 441 7.13 41.87 29.87
CA PRO A 441 7.51 43.09 29.17
C PRO A 441 6.89 43.22 27.77
N ASN A 442 6.44 42.11 27.18
CA ASN A 442 5.88 42.04 25.83
C ASN A 442 4.36 41.80 25.81
N VAL A 443 3.70 41.65 26.97
CA VAL A 443 2.26 41.37 27.04
C VAL A 443 1.47 42.62 26.66
N THR A 444 0.54 42.45 25.72
CA THR A 444 -0.32 43.53 25.22
C THR A 444 -1.80 43.30 25.48
N ASN A 445 -2.20 42.08 25.87
CA ASN A 445 -3.59 41.66 26.03
C ASN A 445 -3.78 40.81 27.30
N LEU A 446 -4.59 41.32 28.23
CA LEU A 446 -4.96 40.70 29.52
C LEU A 446 -6.50 40.65 29.70
N VAL A 447 -7.26 40.79 28.61
CA VAL A 447 -8.72 40.78 28.65
C VAL A 447 -9.21 39.47 29.27
N ASN A 448 -10.12 39.56 30.24
CA ASN A 448 -10.70 38.41 30.96
C ASN A 448 -9.71 37.46 31.64
N MET A 449 -8.43 37.83 31.82
CA MET A 449 -7.35 36.93 32.28
C MET A 449 -7.75 36.04 33.47
N PHE A 450 -8.41 36.61 34.49
CA PHE A 450 -8.86 35.92 35.70
C PHE A 450 -10.37 36.05 35.92
N LEU A 451 -11.14 36.34 34.87
CA LEU A 451 -12.61 36.51 34.97
C LEU A 451 -13.23 35.23 35.58
N GLY A 452 -13.83 35.35 36.77
CA GLY A 452 -14.45 34.22 37.47
C GLY A 452 -13.46 33.19 38.05
N ALA A 453 -12.15 33.48 38.13
CA ALA A 453 -11.17 32.64 38.83
C ALA A 453 -11.33 32.81 40.36
N THR A 454 -12.34 32.14 40.92
CA THR A 454 -12.84 32.44 42.28
C THR A 454 -11.87 32.16 43.42
N SER A 455 -10.80 31.38 43.20
CA SER A 455 -9.78 31.10 44.21
C SER A 455 -8.52 31.96 44.06
N PHE A 456 -8.41 32.74 42.98
CA PHE A 456 -7.20 33.48 42.64
C PHE A 456 -7.00 34.66 43.60
N ASP A 457 -5.95 34.61 44.42
CA ASP A 457 -5.60 35.62 45.43
C ASP A 457 -4.09 35.86 45.47
N GLN A 458 -3.51 36.28 44.34
CA GLN A 458 -2.09 36.60 44.20
C GLN A 458 -1.85 38.09 44.01
N ASN A 459 -0.66 38.57 44.40
CA ASN A 459 -0.23 39.95 44.15
C ASN A 459 0.40 40.06 42.75
N LEU A 460 -0.22 40.84 41.87
CA LEU A 460 0.24 41.05 40.48
C LEU A 460 1.14 42.29 40.32
N GLY A 461 1.47 42.96 41.42
CA GLY A 461 2.24 44.20 41.38
C GLY A 461 3.66 44.09 40.82
N GLY A 462 4.18 42.88 40.62
CA GLY A 462 5.48 42.63 39.97
C GLY A 462 5.44 42.69 38.45
N TRP A 463 4.25 42.60 37.84
CA TRP A 463 4.11 42.50 36.39
C TRP A 463 4.42 43.81 35.67
N ASP A 464 5.07 43.70 34.52
CA ASP A 464 5.25 44.83 33.59
C ASP A 464 3.96 45.01 32.79
N ILE A 465 3.33 46.17 32.93
CA ILE A 465 2.09 46.54 32.23
C ILE A 465 2.31 47.70 31.25
N SER A 466 3.55 47.97 30.87
CA SER A 466 3.90 49.16 30.08
C SER A 466 3.39 49.15 28.65
N LEU A 467 3.09 47.97 28.09
CA LEU A 467 2.54 47.81 26.74
C LEU A 467 1.03 47.59 26.70
N ILE A 468 0.35 47.64 27.85
CA ILE A 468 -1.10 47.42 27.94
C ILE A 468 -1.85 48.60 27.29
N GLY A 469 -2.74 48.27 26.37
CA GLY A 469 -3.59 49.24 25.68
C GLY A 469 -4.88 49.57 26.45
N PRO A 470 -5.61 50.63 26.06
CA PRO A 470 -6.81 51.13 26.76
C PRO A 470 -7.88 50.08 27.06
N THR A 471 -8.03 49.06 26.22
CA THR A 471 -9.04 48.00 26.37
C THR A 471 -8.45 46.64 26.74
N SER A 472 -7.15 46.58 27.01
CA SER A 472 -6.42 45.32 27.21
C SER A 472 -6.57 44.73 28.62
N MET A 473 -7.25 45.42 29.55
CA MET A 473 -7.55 44.94 30.91
C MET A 473 -9.06 44.92 31.20
N VAL A 474 -9.89 44.93 30.16
CA VAL A 474 -11.34 44.81 30.32
C VAL A 474 -11.66 43.47 30.97
N SER A 475 -12.43 43.53 32.05
CA SER A 475 -12.86 42.37 32.82
C SER A 475 -11.73 41.46 33.32
N MET A 476 -10.49 41.97 33.41
CA MET A 476 -9.31 41.19 33.77
C MET A 476 -9.48 40.46 35.10
N LEU A 477 -10.04 41.11 36.12
CA LEU A 477 -10.20 40.55 37.47
C LEU A 477 -11.66 40.42 37.93
N ASP A 478 -12.62 40.62 37.02
CA ASP A 478 -14.05 40.57 37.33
C ASP A 478 -14.39 39.21 37.98
N ASN A 479 -15.04 39.26 39.15
CA ASN A 479 -15.48 38.11 39.93
C ASN A 479 -14.36 37.10 40.29
N SER A 480 -13.11 37.54 40.31
CA SER A 480 -11.98 36.76 40.83
C SER A 480 -11.97 36.69 42.36
N GLY A 481 -11.16 35.78 42.92
CA GLY A 481 -10.99 35.59 44.37
C GLY A 481 -10.12 36.65 45.07
N MET A 482 -9.66 37.68 44.36
CA MET A 482 -8.57 38.53 44.83
C MET A 482 -8.97 39.29 46.11
N SER A 483 -8.19 39.11 47.16
CA SER A 483 -8.43 39.78 48.43
C SER A 483 -8.17 41.30 48.33
N PRO A 484 -8.79 42.13 49.18
CA PRO A 484 -8.49 43.56 49.21
C PRO A 484 -7.02 43.88 49.47
N GLU A 485 -6.32 43.03 50.22
CA GLU A 485 -4.90 43.21 50.51
C GLU A 485 -4.04 43.04 49.25
N ASN A 486 -4.28 41.99 48.47
CA ASN A 486 -3.53 41.74 47.24
C ASN A 486 -3.95 42.68 46.10
N TYR A 487 -5.21 43.07 46.05
CA TYR A 487 -5.69 44.10 45.12
C TYR A 487 -5.00 45.45 45.38
N ASP A 488 -4.98 45.91 46.63
CA ASP A 488 -4.30 47.17 47.00
C ASP A 488 -2.80 47.13 46.73
N LYS A 489 -2.11 46.00 47.00
CA LYS A 489 -0.68 45.83 46.69
C LYS A 489 -0.39 45.86 45.19
N THR A 490 -1.28 45.25 44.40
CA THR A 490 -1.20 45.26 42.94
C THR A 490 -1.28 46.70 42.42
N LEU A 491 -2.33 47.43 42.82
CA LEU A 491 -2.51 48.84 42.41
C LEU A 491 -1.40 49.76 42.93
N LEU A 492 -0.91 49.53 44.15
CA LEU A 492 0.24 50.24 44.71
C LEU A 492 1.44 50.14 43.77
N ASN A 493 1.87 48.94 43.43
CA ASN A 493 3.09 48.76 42.65
C ASN A 493 2.92 49.26 41.20
N TRP A 494 1.76 49.03 40.58
CA TRP A 494 1.46 49.58 39.25
C TRP A 494 1.46 51.10 39.23
N ALA A 495 0.95 51.78 40.28
CA ALA A 495 1.00 53.23 40.39
C ALA A 495 2.43 53.79 40.56
N PHE A 496 3.40 52.94 40.91
CA PHE A 496 4.81 53.31 41.14
C PHE A 496 5.79 52.73 40.11
N LEU A 497 5.29 52.20 38.98
CA LEU A 497 6.18 51.82 37.90
C LEU A 497 7.03 53.02 37.44
N PRO A 498 8.26 52.79 36.95
CA PRO A 498 9.12 53.83 36.41
C PRO A 498 8.41 54.78 35.44
N GLN A 499 8.84 56.04 35.41
CA GLN A 499 8.23 57.07 34.59
C GLN A 499 8.17 56.65 33.11
N GLY A 500 6.96 56.60 32.54
CA GLY A 500 6.71 56.17 31.16
C GLY A 500 6.27 54.71 31.01
N GLN A 501 6.25 53.93 32.10
CA GLN A 501 5.80 52.53 32.11
C GLN A 501 4.40 52.33 32.68
N VAL A 502 3.77 53.36 33.29
CA VAL A 502 2.36 53.29 33.66
C VAL A 502 1.49 53.64 32.44
N PRO A 503 0.72 52.69 31.89
CA PRO A 503 -0.09 52.92 30.70
C PRO A 503 -1.20 53.95 30.95
N GLN A 504 -1.67 54.59 29.90
CA GLN A 504 -2.65 55.67 29.94
C GLN A 504 -4.04 55.20 29.50
N ASP A 505 -5.08 55.83 30.04
CA ASP A 505 -6.47 55.67 29.62
C ASP A 505 -6.96 54.21 29.65
N ILE A 506 -6.53 53.45 30.66
CA ILE A 506 -6.88 52.03 30.82
C ILE A 506 -8.29 51.87 31.37
N LEU A 507 -9.09 51.06 30.69
CA LEU A 507 -10.34 50.51 31.19
C LEU A 507 -10.04 49.20 31.92
N PHE A 508 -10.20 49.22 33.25
CA PHE A 508 -9.84 48.13 34.14
C PHE A 508 -11.09 47.48 34.76
N GLY A 509 -11.27 46.18 34.53
CA GLY A 509 -12.36 45.40 35.14
C GLY A 509 -11.97 44.80 36.49
N GLY A 510 -12.69 45.19 37.54
CA GLY A 510 -12.59 44.64 38.89
C GLY A 510 -13.96 44.40 39.52
N GLU A 511 -14.96 44.00 38.73
CA GLU A 511 -16.30 43.70 39.23
C GLU A 511 -16.26 42.70 40.38
N GLY A 512 -16.93 43.00 41.49
CA GLY A 512 -16.98 42.12 42.66
C GLY A 512 -15.72 42.17 43.54
N LEU A 513 -14.68 42.90 43.14
CA LEU A 513 -13.51 43.14 43.98
C LEU A 513 -13.71 44.32 44.94
N PHE A 514 -12.93 44.30 46.01
CA PHE A 514 -12.92 45.38 46.98
C PHE A 514 -11.52 45.91 47.26
N TYR A 515 -11.37 47.22 47.40
CA TYR A 515 -10.13 47.87 47.85
C TYR A 515 -10.25 48.34 49.31
N CYS A 516 -9.13 48.34 50.06
CA CYS A 516 -9.10 48.98 51.39
C CYS A 516 -8.65 50.44 51.30
N ASN A 517 -7.72 50.73 50.39
CA ASN A 517 -7.06 52.03 50.26
C ASN A 517 -7.24 52.57 48.85
N ASP A 518 -7.96 53.68 48.74
CA ASP A 518 -8.22 54.34 47.46
C ASP A 518 -7.05 55.19 46.94
N THR A 519 -5.97 55.36 47.71
CA THR A 519 -4.85 56.27 47.37
C THR A 519 -4.25 55.94 45.99
N TRP A 520 -3.90 54.67 45.74
CA TRP A 520 -3.21 54.26 44.52
C TRP A 520 -4.17 54.10 43.34
N ARG A 521 -5.37 53.58 43.61
CA ARG A 521 -6.50 53.60 42.68
C ARG A 521 -6.78 55.02 42.16
N ASN A 522 -6.91 55.99 43.07
CA ASN A 522 -7.10 57.40 42.74
C ASN A 522 -5.88 58.00 42.02
N ALA A 523 -4.65 57.55 42.32
CA ALA A 523 -3.45 58.01 41.60
C ALA A 523 -3.48 57.57 40.13
N LEU A 524 -3.82 56.30 39.87
CA LEU A 524 -4.01 55.75 38.52
C LEU A 524 -5.11 56.49 37.76
N MET A 525 -6.27 56.73 38.40
CA MET A 525 -7.36 57.50 37.78
C MET A 525 -6.97 58.95 37.45
N ASN A 526 -6.45 59.68 38.44
CA ASN A 526 -6.25 61.13 38.32
C ASN A 526 -5.00 61.50 37.50
N THR A 527 -3.99 60.63 37.46
CA THR A 527 -2.69 60.91 36.83
C THR A 527 -2.53 60.18 35.49
N HIS A 528 -3.15 59.01 35.35
CA HIS A 528 -2.98 58.14 34.18
C HIS A 528 -4.29 57.87 33.42
N GLY A 529 -5.42 58.46 33.83
CA GLY A 529 -6.68 58.36 33.10
C GLY A 529 -7.39 57.01 33.22
N TRP A 530 -7.01 56.17 34.18
CA TRP A 530 -7.64 54.86 34.35
C TRP A 530 -9.12 54.98 34.75
N GLU A 531 -9.94 54.08 34.22
CA GLU A 531 -11.35 53.89 34.57
C GLU A 531 -11.54 52.49 35.17
N PHE A 532 -11.96 52.43 36.43
CA PHE A 532 -12.22 51.18 37.15
C PHE A 532 -13.71 50.84 37.09
N ILE A 533 -14.04 49.62 36.64
CA ILE A 533 -15.41 49.13 36.50
C ILE A 533 -15.68 48.06 37.57
N GLY A 534 -16.73 48.29 38.37
CA GLY A 534 -17.33 47.28 39.24
C GLY A 534 -16.66 47.04 40.61
N ASP A 535 -15.50 47.65 40.88
CA ASP A 535 -14.85 47.56 42.19
C ASP A 535 -15.50 48.50 43.23
N ALA A 536 -15.35 48.18 44.52
CA ALA A 536 -15.96 48.93 45.61
C ALA A 536 -15.05 49.05 46.85
N PRO A 537 -15.24 50.05 47.74
CA PRO A 537 -14.55 50.05 49.01
C PRO A 537 -15.01 48.87 49.87
N SER A 538 -14.06 48.13 50.44
CA SER A 538 -14.36 46.99 51.30
C SER A 538 -15.02 47.44 52.61
N PRO A 539 -16.09 46.76 53.07
CA PRO A 539 -16.72 47.07 54.35
C PRO A 539 -15.90 46.57 55.56
N ASN A 540 -14.86 45.78 55.33
CA ASN A 540 -14.11 45.05 56.36
C ASN A 540 -12.68 45.55 56.58
N CYS A 541 -12.28 46.62 55.90
CA CYS A 541 -10.94 47.18 56.08
C CYS A 541 -10.87 48.08 57.34
N PRO A 542 -9.72 48.05 58.06
CA PRO A 542 -9.54 48.76 59.33
C PRO A 542 -9.50 50.29 59.23
#